data_AF-A0A8B9G5Q9-F1
#
_entry.id   AF-A0A8B9G5Q9-F1
#
_cell.length_a   1.000
_cell.length_b   1.000
_cell.length_c   1.000
_cell.angle_alpha   90.00
_cell.angle_beta   90.00
_cell.angle_gamma   90.00
#
_symmetry.space_group_name_H-M   'P 1'
#
loop_
_entity.id
_entity.type
_entity.pdbx_description
1 polymer ?
#
loop_
_entity_poly.entity_id
_entity_poly.type
_entity_poly.pdbx_seq_one_letter_code
_entity_poly.pdbx_strand_id
1 'polypeptide(L)'
;MMATGQDIPYPKHSLSWGTFSCAPMCNAADAQMLQVMGRLAQGGWSMLRTTLVFLSPKALYTAPDSCYGRCEEPYNEEDECHCSPQCEKDHSCCEDYYRHCQPEGFSRSRDSITDQDLLRISEQLYGADHNKAQPSDIVINPQHQASPEETDDQEDRSPQPLYRYVNEKLFSKPTYSSFIKLLDNYQRTTGKEEEVTEEELQEQENFLREVMKTELMKKLFTFLQRYGSEQEFIADLQEMWFGLYSRGDGERDSSGFEHIFSGEVKKGKVSGFHNWIRFYLLEKQGMVNYFSHNFNGPWDTYPDVLGLQFSWDGFYKEVGSAFIGCSPEFELGLYTLCFIARPGRE
;
A
#
# COMPACT_ATOMS: atom_id res chain seq x y z
N MET A 1 -16.48 -17.40 42.86
CA MET A 1 -15.01 -17.56 42.78
C MET A 1 -14.62 -17.31 41.34
N MET A 2 -13.86 -16.23 41.14
CA MET A 2 -13.36 -15.75 39.87
C MET A 2 -12.31 -16.73 39.32
N ALA A 3 -12.37 -17.02 38.02
CA ALA A 3 -11.23 -17.57 37.28
C ALA A 3 -10.69 -16.43 36.41
N THR A 4 -9.51 -15.97 36.79
CA THR A 4 -8.73 -14.93 36.12
C THR A 4 -8.20 -15.46 34.79
N GLY A 5 -8.63 -14.86 33.68
CA GLY A 5 -8.01 -15.05 32.37
C GLY A 5 -6.61 -14.44 32.36
N GLN A 6 -5.64 -15.20 31.88
CA GLN A 6 -4.26 -14.75 31.70
C GLN A 6 -4.20 -13.82 30.48
N ASP A 7 -3.79 -12.58 30.71
CA ASP A 7 -3.37 -11.65 29.67
C ASP A 7 -2.13 -12.19 28.96
N ILE A 8 -2.26 -12.47 27.67
CA ILE A 8 -1.13 -12.75 26.78
C ILE A 8 -0.65 -11.40 26.23
N PRO A 9 0.59 -10.96 26.51
CA PRO A 9 1.09 -9.70 26.01
C PRO A 9 1.48 -9.86 24.53
N TYR A 10 0.74 -9.19 23.63
CA TYR A 10 1.16 -8.99 22.25
C TYR A 10 2.34 -8.00 22.21
N PRO A 11 3.46 -8.33 21.54
CA PRO A 11 4.53 -7.36 21.33
C PRO A 11 4.05 -6.28 20.36
N LYS A 12 3.84 -5.07 20.87
CA LYS A 12 3.53 -3.87 20.09
C LYS A 12 4.78 -3.42 19.35
N HIS A 13 4.85 -3.67 18.05
CA HIS A 13 5.79 -3.00 17.15
C HIS A 13 4.99 -2.21 16.12
N SER A 14 4.89 -0.89 16.32
CA SER A 14 4.24 0.05 15.41
C SER A 14 5.03 0.19 14.12
N LEU A 15 4.51 -0.34 13.01
CA LEU A 15 5.02 -0.05 11.67
C LEU A 15 4.31 1.20 11.16
N SER A 16 5.04 2.32 11.05
CA SER A 16 4.49 3.55 10.48
C SER A 16 4.59 3.55 8.96
N TRP A 17 3.55 4.00 8.25
CA TRP A 17 3.65 4.35 6.83
C TRP A 17 4.43 5.66 6.61
N GLY A 18 5.56 5.85 7.32
CA GLY A 18 6.44 7.01 7.21
C GLY A 18 6.83 7.24 5.76
N THR A 19 6.55 8.45 5.26
CA THR A 19 6.79 8.91 3.87
C THR A 19 6.61 7.85 2.78
N PHE A 20 5.62 6.97 2.92
CA PHE A 20 5.17 6.15 1.82
C PHE A 20 4.56 7.08 0.79
N SER A 21 5.37 7.49 -0.18
CA SER A 21 4.85 7.87 -1.47
C SER A 21 4.54 6.52 -2.11
N CYS A 22 3.27 6.13 -2.18
CA CYS A 22 2.91 5.01 -3.04
C CYS A 22 3.12 5.40 -4.50
N ALA A 23 3.34 6.67 -4.83
CA ALA A 23 3.55 7.14 -6.19
C ALA A 23 4.84 6.63 -6.87
N PRO A 24 6.02 6.45 -6.23
CA PRO A 24 7.23 5.93 -6.88
C PRO A 24 7.33 4.40 -6.78
N MET A 25 6.79 3.78 -5.73
CA MET A 25 6.68 2.32 -5.64
C MET A 25 5.54 1.77 -6.48
N CYS A 26 4.43 2.49 -6.61
CA CYS A 26 3.50 2.35 -7.71
C CYS A 26 3.98 3.07 -8.96
N ASN A 27 5.14 3.73 -9.05
CA ASN A 27 5.82 3.91 -10.34
C ASN A 27 6.65 2.68 -10.69
N ALA A 28 7.08 1.89 -9.72
CA ALA A 28 7.71 0.58 -9.92
C ALA A 28 6.66 -0.52 -10.09
N ALA A 29 5.50 -0.41 -9.45
CA ALA A 29 4.29 -1.21 -9.70
C ALA A 29 3.43 -0.62 -10.81
N ASP A 30 3.58 0.65 -11.23
CA ASP A 30 3.12 1.18 -12.52
C ASP A 30 4.12 0.71 -13.57
N ALA A 31 5.44 0.69 -13.36
CA ALA A 31 6.39 0.10 -14.32
C ALA A 31 6.27 -1.43 -14.41
N GLN A 32 5.95 -2.11 -13.31
CA GLN A 32 5.62 -3.54 -13.30
C GLN A 32 4.19 -3.80 -13.78
N MET A 33 3.20 -2.94 -13.53
CA MET A 33 1.86 -3.01 -14.15
C MET A 33 1.90 -2.72 -15.65
N LEU A 34 2.66 -1.73 -16.07
CA LEU A 34 2.97 -1.42 -17.46
C LEU A 34 3.70 -2.59 -18.10
N GLN A 35 4.50 -3.37 -17.34
CA GLN A 35 5.04 -4.66 -17.80
C GLN A 35 4.03 -5.82 -17.74
N VAL A 36 3.10 -5.86 -16.77
CA VAL A 36 2.04 -6.88 -16.64
C VAL A 36 1.06 -6.78 -17.80
N MET A 37 0.60 -5.56 -18.09
CA MET A 37 -0.29 -5.26 -19.21
C MET A 37 0.48 -5.18 -20.54
N GLY A 38 1.76 -4.77 -20.53
CA GLY A 38 2.61 -4.71 -21.71
C GLY A 38 3.13 -6.07 -22.20
N ARG A 39 3.28 -7.10 -21.36
CA ARG A 39 3.73 -8.44 -21.78
C ARG A 39 2.64 -9.29 -22.44
N LEU A 40 1.39 -8.84 -22.46
CA LEU A 40 0.40 -9.30 -23.44
C LEU A 40 0.73 -8.83 -24.87
N ALA A 41 1.74 -7.98 -25.05
CA ALA A 41 2.24 -7.51 -26.34
C ALA A 41 3.79 -7.34 -26.37
N GLN A 42 4.52 -8.45 -26.55
CA GLN A 42 5.93 -8.52 -27.01
C GLN A 42 7.05 -8.13 -26.00
N GLY A 43 8.24 -8.75 -26.10
CA GLY A 43 9.27 -8.79 -25.05
C GLY A 43 10.64 -8.15 -25.37
N GLY A 44 11.50 -8.06 -24.33
CA GLY A 44 12.98 -8.00 -24.44
C GLY A 44 13.76 -6.96 -23.59
N TRP A 45 14.59 -7.44 -22.63
CA TRP A 45 15.91 -6.94 -22.11
C TRP A 45 16.00 -5.58 -21.35
N SER A 46 16.97 -5.19 -20.48
CA SER A 46 18.10 -5.75 -19.69
C SER A 46 18.80 -4.62 -18.85
N MET A 47 19.26 -4.91 -17.60
CA MET A 47 20.36 -4.29 -16.77
C MET A 47 20.26 -2.81 -16.28
N LEU A 48 20.88 -2.29 -15.19
CA LEU A 48 21.98 -2.65 -14.24
C LEU A 48 21.91 -1.70 -12.98
N ARG A 49 22.51 -2.07 -11.83
CA ARG A 49 22.57 -1.31 -10.54
C ARG A 49 24.00 -0.92 -10.13
N THR A 50 24.15 0.07 -9.21
CA THR A 50 25.39 0.32 -8.45
C THR A 50 25.08 0.83 -7.02
N THR A 51 25.91 0.47 -6.04
CA THR A 51 25.74 0.66 -4.57
C THR A 51 26.93 1.44 -3.98
N LEU A 52 26.74 2.11 -2.84
CA LEU A 52 27.83 2.52 -1.93
C LEU A 52 27.37 2.60 -0.45
N VAL A 53 28.27 2.25 0.47
CA VAL A 53 28.10 2.07 1.94
C VAL A 53 29.14 2.94 2.68
N PHE A 54 28.83 3.41 3.90
CA PHE A 54 29.83 3.82 4.91
C PHE A 54 29.34 3.52 6.35
N LEU A 55 30.29 3.16 7.24
CA LEU A 55 30.12 2.85 8.68
C LEU A 55 31.16 3.61 9.53
N SER A 56 30.83 3.91 10.81
CA SER A 56 31.76 3.90 11.96
C SER A 56 31.11 4.13 13.34
N PRO A 57 31.77 3.76 14.47
CA PRO A 57 31.13 3.11 15.64
C PRO A 57 31.32 3.80 17.00
N LYS A 58 30.64 3.30 18.05
CA LYS A 58 31.07 3.39 19.47
C LYS A 58 30.66 2.13 20.26
N ALA A 59 31.62 1.62 21.04
CA ALA A 59 31.52 0.42 21.87
C ALA A 59 30.95 0.68 23.28
N LEU A 60 30.17 -0.26 23.79
CA LEU A 60 29.76 -0.44 25.18
C LEU A 60 29.96 -1.93 25.53
N TYR A 61 30.40 -2.19 26.76
CA TYR A 61 30.78 -3.50 27.29
C TYR A 61 29.65 -4.54 27.15
N THR A 62 29.98 -5.71 26.60
CA THR A 62 29.05 -6.80 26.27
C THR A 62 29.55 -8.13 26.80
N ALA A 63 28.64 -9.04 27.17
CA ALA A 63 29.00 -10.34 27.72
C ALA A 63 29.73 -11.21 26.66
N PRO A 64 30.79 -11.95 27.04
CA PRO A 64 31.67 -12.65 26.09
C PRO A 64 31.00 -13.88 25.42
N ASP A 65 29.91 -14.37 25.97
CA ASP A 65 29.17 -15.56 25.53
C ASP A 65 27.85 -15.25 24.80
N SER A 66 27.53 -13.96 24.60
CA SER A 66 26.26 -13.51 24.03
C SER A 66 26.47 -12.51 22.91
N CYS A 67 25.62 -12.56 21.89
CA CYS A 67 25.59 -11.60 20.80
C CYS A 67 24.79 -10.32 21.09
N TYR A 68 24.23 -10.16 22.29
CA TYR A 68 23.53 -8.95 22.68
C TYR A 68 24.48 -7.73 22.66
N GLY A 69 24.29 -6.84 21.68
CA GLY A 69 25.11 -5.63 21.48
C GLY A 69 26.46 -5.86 20.79
N ARG A 70 26.73 -7.07 20.27
CA ARG A 70 28.00 -7.47 19.62
C ARG A 70 27.88 -7.74 18.11
N CYS A 71 26.71 -7.50 17.54
CA CYS A 71 26.47 -7.76 16.12
C CYS A 71 27.41 -6.95 15.23
N GLU A 72 27.93 -7.60 14.18
CA GLU A 72 28.89 -7.03 13.23
C GLU A 72 30.27 -6.70 13.83
N GLU A 73 30.61 -7.24 15.00
CA GLU A 73 31.96 -7.10 15.54
C GLU A 73 33.00 -7.74 14.60
N PRO A 74 34.20 -7.14 14.48
CA PRO A 74 35.30 -7.75 13.74
C PRO A 74 35.75 -9.04 14.43
N TYR A 75 36.14 -10.03 13.62
CA TYR A 75 36.63 -11.31 14.13
C TYR A 75 37.85 -11.12 15.05
N ASN A 76 37.82 -11.77 16.21
CA ASN A 76 38.90 -11.78 17.19
C ASN A 76 39.14 -13.20 17.68
N GLU A 77 40.36 -13.73 17.51
CA GLU A 77 40.71 -15.10 17.88
C GLU A 77 40.62 -15.38 19.40
N GLU A 78 40.58 -14.33 20.23
CA GLU A 78 40.49 -14.44 21.69
C GLU A 78 39.05 -14.63 22.20
N ASP A 79 38.03 -14.43 21.36
CA ASP A 79 36.63 -14.55 21.77
C ASP A 79 36.16 -16.02 21.75
N GLU A 80 35.41 -16.42 22.78
CA GLU A 80 34.86 -17.78 22.88
C GLU A 80 33.84 -18.09 21.77
N CYS A 81 33.16 -17.06 21.27
CA CYS A 81 32.22 -17.12 20.16
C CYS A 81 32.11 -15.74 19.48
N HIS A 82 31.69 -15.72 18.22
CA HIS A 82 31.69 -14.53 17.37
C HIS A 82 30.28 -14.11 16.95
N CYS A 83 30.09 -12.79 16.80
CA CYS A 83 28.82 -12.21 16.37
C CYS A 83 28.90 -11.50 15.01
N SER A 84 29.90 -11.87 14.22
CA SER A 84 30.09 -11.39 12.84
C SER A 84 29.34 -12.28 11.83
N PRO A 85 28.91 -11.75 10.66
CA PRO A 85 28.26 -12.55 9.62
C PRO A 85 29.09 -13.73 9.10
N GLN A 86 30.40 -13.71 9.33
CA GLN A 86 31.33 -14.73 8.89
C GLN A 86 31.36 -15.93 9.86
N CYS A 87 30.86 -15.78 11.10
CA CYS A 87 30.80 -16.85 12.10
C CYS A 87 30.02 -18.08 11.61
N GLU A 88 29.06 -17.90 10.69
CA GLU A 88 28.26 -19.00 10.13
C GLU A 88 29.11 -19.93 9.26
N LYS A 89 30.06 -19.36 8.51
CA LYS A 89 30.99 -20.15 7.69
C LYS A 89 32.03 -20.82 8.57
N ASP A 90 32.50 -20.12 9.60
CA ASP A 90 33.59 -20.56 10.46
C ASP A 90 33.08 -21.43 11.63
N HIS A 91 31.76 -21.61 11.76
CA HIS A 91 31.07 -22.40 12.78
C HIS A 91 31.41 -21.95 14.20
N SER A 92 31.58 -20.64 14.39
CA SER A 92 32.03 -20.03 15.64
C SER A 92 31.00 -19.08 16.28
N CYS A 93 29.75 -19.06 15.78
CA CYS A 93 28.72 -18.17 16.28
C CYS A 93 28.36 -18.42 17.76
N CYS A 94 28.06 -17.37 18.52
CA CYS A 94 27.43 -17.53 19.84
C CYS A 94 26.06 -18.19 19.71
N GLU A 95 25.61 -18.90 20.76
CA GLU A 95 24.35 -19.66 20.74
C GLU A 95 23.13 -18.78 20.41
N ASP A 96 23.17 -17.52 20.83
CA ASP A 96 22.12 -16.53 20.67
C ASP A 96 22.34 -15.60 19.46
N TYR A 97 23.29 -15.90 18.58
CA TYR A 97 23.58 -15.12 17.37
C TYR A 97 22.34 -14.90 16.51
N TYR A 98 21.58 -15.96 16.23
CA TYR A 98 20.34 -15.87 15.44
C TYR A 98 19.23 -15.08 16.14
N ARG A 99 19.28 -14.97 17.46
CA ARG A 99 18.29 -14.22 18.24
C ARG A 99 18.59 -12.72 18.28
N HIS A 100 19.87 -12.34 18.26
CA HIS A 100 20.29 -10.95 18.46
C HIS A 100 20.81 -10.25 17.20
N CYS A 101 21.47 -10.99 16.31
CA CYS A 101 22.18 -10.43 15.16
C CYS A 101 21.60 -10.82 13.81
N GLN A 102 20.69 -11.79 13.78
CA GLN A 102 19.80 -11.89 12.64
C GLN A 102 18.90 -10.66 12.67
N PRO A 103 18.88 -9.81 11.63
CA PRO A 103 17.84 -8.81 11.55
C PRO A 103 16.51 -9.57 11.58
N GLU A 104 15.63 -9.24 12.53
CA GLU A 104 14.19 -9.48 12.36
C GLU A 104 13.65 -8.60 11.21
N GLY A 105 14.32 -8.64 10.07
CA GLY A 105 13.73 -8.34 8.79
C GLY A 105 13.01 -9.61 8.37
N PHE A 106 11.70 -9.52 8.17
CA PHE A 106 10.85 -10.50 7.51
C PHE A 106 11.55 -11.16 6.30
N SER A 107 12.31 -12.22 6.53
CA SER A 107 12.93 -13.03 5.49
C SER A 107 13.43 -14.34 6.08
N ARG A 108 12.53 -15.32 6.18
CA ARG A 108 12.99 -16.70 5.98
C ARG A 108 13.48 -16.77 4.55
N SER A 109 14.76 -17.03 4.35
CA SER A 109 15.48 -16.98 3.06
C SER A 109 15.07 -18.09 2.07
N ARG A 110 13.79 -18.45 2.02
CA ARG A 110 13.17 -19.33 1.02
C ARG A 110 11.98 -18.69 0.26
N ASP A 111 11.42 -17.56 0.71
CA ASP A 111 10.13 -17.02 0.19
C ASP A 111 10.13 -15.51 -0.12
N SER A 112 11.13 -14.97 -0.82
CA SER A 112 10.98 -13.61 -1.38
C SER A 112 10.00 -13.65 -2.55
N ILE A 113 8.81 -13.06 -2.40
CA ILE A 113 7.83 -12.93 -3.49
C ILE A 113 8.52 -12.26 -4.70
N THR A 114 8.74 -13.03 -5.77
CA THR A 114 9.45 -12.54 -6.95
C THR A 114 8.57 -11.61 -7.79
N ASP A 115 9.15 -10.83 -8.70
CA ASP A 115 8.37 -10.02 -9.63
C ASP A 115 7.48 -10.88 -10.54
N GLN A 116 7.91 -12.11 -10.85
CA GLN A 116 7.11 -13.08 -11.59
C GLN A 116 5.94 -13.61 -10.76
N ASP A 117 6.14 -13.79 -9.45
CA ASP A 117 5.04 -14.15 -8.55
C ASP A 117 4.04 -13.01 -8.43
N LEU A 118 4.51 -11.77 -8.26
CA LEU A 118 3.68 -10.56 -8.25
C LEU A 118 2.83 -10.43 -9.51
N LEU A 119 3.44 -10.60 -10.69
CA LEU A 119 2.73 -10.63 -11.97
C LEU A 119 1.63 -11.69 -11.96
N ARG A 120 1.99 -12.95 -11.67
CA ARG A 120 1.05 -14.07 -11.73
C ARG A 120 -0.11 -13.91 -10.74
N ILE A 121 0.16 -13.52 -9.50
CA ILE A 121 -0.91 -13.35 -8.52
C ILE A 121 -1.77 -12.13 -8.87
N SER A 122 -1.21 -11.03 -9.36
CA SER A 122 -1.98 -9.84 -9.75
C SER A 122 -2.96 -10.15 -10.88
N GLU A 123 -2.56 -10.93 -11.88
CA GLU A 123 -3.45 -11.43 -12.94
C GLU A 123 -4.57 -12.32 -12.38
N GLN A 124 -4.25 -13.19 -11.41
CA GLN A 124 -5.25 -14.04 -10.75
C GLN A 124 -6.24 -13.22 -9.91
N LEU A 125 -5.78 -12.18 -9.21
CA LEU A 125 -6.66 -11.27 -8.48
C LEU A 125 -7.57 -10.51 -9.44
N TYR A 126 -7.03 -10.00 -10.56
CA TYR A 126 -7.80 -9.31 -11.58
C TYR A 126 -8.88 -10.21 -12.22
N GLY A 127 -8.52 -11.46 -12.53
CA GLY A 127 -9.45 -12.47 -13.01
C GLY A 127 -10.52 -12.86 -11.99
N ALA A 128 -10.26 -12.68 -10.69
CA ALA A 128 -11.18 -12.94 -9.59
C ALA A 128 -11.96 -11.70 -9.13
N ASP A 129 -11.71 -10.53 -9.72
CA ASP A 129 -12.50 -9.33 -9.45
C ASP A 129 -13.86 -9.43 -10.15
N HIS A 130 -14.80 -10.14 -9.52
CA HIS A 130 -16.16 -10.32 -10.02
C HIS A 130 -17.04 -9.09 -9.80
N ASN A 131 -16.61 -8.19 -8.92
CA ASN A 131 -17.38 -7.01 -8.54
C ASN A 131 -17.00 -5.75 -9.33
N LYS A 132 -15.93 -5.79 -10.15
CA LYS A 132 -15.59 -4.71 -11.09
C LYS A 132 -16.77 -4.27 -11.94
N ALA A 133 -16.74 -3.01 -12.30
CA ALA A 133 -17.61 -2.44 -13.30
C ALA A 133 -17.41 -3.13 -14.66
N GLN A 134 -18.47 -3.21 -15.44
CA GLN A 134 -18.42 -3.63 -16.84
C GLN A 134 -18.16 -2.41 -17.74
N PRO A 135 -17.73 -2.60 -19.00
CA PRO A 135 -17.47 -1.49 -19.93
C PRO A 135 -18.64 -0.52 -20.11
N SER A 136 -19.89 -0.96 -19.91
CA SER A 136 -21.09 -0.11 -19.99
C SER A 136 -21.45 0.59 -18.68
N ASP A 137 -20.82 0.20 -17.57
CA ASP A 137 -21.14 0.76 -16.25
C ASP A 137 -20.47 2.10 -16.02
N ILE A 138 -19.38 2.42 -16.73
CA ILE A 138 -18.68 3.70 -16.61
C ILE A 138 -18.42 4.26 -18.00
N VAL A 139 -18.73 5.54 -18.19
CA VAL A 139 -18.36 6.30 -19.39
C VAL A 139 -17.57 7.52 -18.94
N ILE A 140 -16.29 7.54 -19.30
CA ILE A 140 -15.39 8.66 -19.03
C ILE A 140 -15.26 9.60 -20.23
N ASN A 141 -14.79 10.81 -19.96
CA ASN A 141 -14.49 11.87 -20.90
C ASN A 141 -13.08 12.43 -20.61
N PRO A 142 -12.04 11.78 -21.16
CA PRO A 142 -10.64 12.11 -20.82
C PRO A 142 -10.19 13.51 -21.27
N GLN A 143 -10.89 14.14 -22.22
CA GLN A 143 -10.61 15.51 -22.68
C GLN A 143 -9.14 15.73 -23.10
N HIS A 144 -8.37 16.54 -22.35
CA HIS A 144 -7.01 16.93 -22.71
C HIS A 144 -5.98 15.93 -22.19
N GLN A 145 -5.09 15.51 -23.08
CA GLN A 145 -3.90 14.75 -22.71
C GLN A 145 -2.72 15.72 -22.50
N ALA A 146 -2.29 15.90 -21.26
CA ALA A 146 -1.19 16.77 -20.87
C ALA A 146 0.16 16.22 -21.33
N SER A 147 1.00 17.09 -21.90
CA SER A 147 2.42 16.80 -22.11
C SER A 147 3.19 16.84 -20.79
N PRO A 148 4.43 16.30 -20.72
CA PRO A 148 5.26 16.39 -19.52
C PRO A 148 5.51 17.82 -19.02
N GLU A 149 5.49 18.80 -19.92
CA GLU A 149 5.66 20.23 -19.60
C GLU A 149 4.39 20.88 -19.04
N GLU A 150 3.23 20.23 -19.19
CA GLU A 150 1.92 20.74 -18.77
C GLU A 150 1.49 20.14 -17.41
N THR A 151 2.21 19.17 -16.85
CA THR A 151 1.74 18.46 -15.64
C THR A 151 1.76 19.31 -14.36
N ASP A 152 2.56 20.38 -14.30
CA ASP A 152 2.69 21.24 -13.11
C ASP A 152 2.14 22.67 -13.29
N ASP A 153 1.58 22.99 -14.46
CA ASP A 153 1.16 24.35 -14.82
C ASP A 153 -0.15 24.80 -14.13
N GLN A 154 -0.89 23.84 -13.57
CA GLN A 154 -2.17 24.03 -12.86
C GLN A 154 -3.26 24.68 -13.73
N GLU A 155 -3.19 24.51 -15.05
CA GLU A 155 -4.20 25.04 -15.96
C GLU A 155 -5.32 24.01 -16.20
N ASP A 156 -6.56 24.47 -16.05
CA ASP A 156 -7.73 23.66 -16.36
C ASP A 156 -7.95 23.61 -17.88
N ARG A 157 -7.67 22.43 -18.46
CA ARG A 157 -7.82 22.13 -19.90
C ARG A 157 -9.00 21.21 -20.18
N SER A 158 -9.78 20.89 -19.15
CA SER A 158 -10.85 19.90 -19.19
C SER A 158 -12.12 20.48 -18.57
N PRO A 159 -12.79 21.42 -19.25
CA PRO A 159 -13.92 22.19 -18.70
C PRO A 159 -15.19 21.36 -18.45
N GLN A 160 -15.17 20.05 -18.69
CA GLN A 160 -16.28 19.13 -18.42
C GLN A 160 -15.85 18.09 -17.37
N PRO A 161 -16.80 17.46 -16.66
CA PRO A 161 -16.48 16.34 -15.78
C PRO A 161 -15.80 15.18 -16.53
N LEU A 162 -14.90 14.48 -15.84
CA LEU A 162 -14.30 13.24 -16.30
C LEU A 162 -15.38 12.15 -16.40
N TYR A 163 -16.22 11.98 -15.39
CA TYR A 163 -17.25 10.94 -15.41
C TYR A 163 -18.54 11.46 -16.06
N ARG A 164 -18.81 11.05 -17.30
CA ARG A 164 -20.09 11.34 -17.97
C ARG A 164 -21.23 10.48 -17.45
N TYR A 165 -20.92 9.24 -17.07
CA TYR A 165 -21.90 8.30 -16.55
C TYR A 165 -21.22 7.25 -15.66
N VAL A 166 -21.88 6.93 -14.55
CA VAL A 166 -21.56 5.78 -13.70
C VAL A 166 -22.87 5.08 -13.35
N ASN A 167 -22.93 3.76 -13.52
CA ASN A 167 -24.03 2.93 -13.08
C ASN A 167 -23.97 2.76 -11.56
N GLU A 168 -24.62 3.67 -10.82
CA GLU A 168 -24.61 3.67 -9.35
C GLU A 168 -25.26 2.43 -8.72
N LYS A 169 -25.88 1.53 -9.50
CA LYS A 169 -26.29 0.21 -8.98
C LYS A 169 -25.09 -0.59 -8.47
N LEU A 170 -23.89 -0.35 -8.99
CA LEU A 170 -22.64 -0.91 -8.45
C LEU A 170 -22.49 -0.63 -6.95
N PHE A 171 -22.92 0.55 -6.49
CA PHE A 171 -22.75 0.99 -5.11
C PHE A 171 -23.62 0.23 -4.10
N SER A 172 -24.62 -0.52 -4.57
CA SER A 172 -25.39 -1.44 -3.74
C SER A 172 -24.71 -2.79 -3.49
N LYS A 173 -23.63 -3.11 -4.22
CA LYS A 173 -22.85 -4.33 -3.95
C LYS A 173 -22.22 -4.22 -2.55
N PRO A 174 -22.13 -5.32 -1.78
CA PRO A 174 -21.71 -5.25 -0.38
C PRO A 174 -20.34 -4.58 -0.15
N THR A 175 -19.34 -4.88 -0.99
CA THR A 175 -18.00 -4.28 -0.88
C THR A 175 -17.97 -2.81 -1.25
N TYR A 176 -18.73 -2.39 -2.27
CA TYR A 176 -18.87 -0.98 -2.64
C TYR A 176 -19.62 -0.19 -1.56
N SER A 177 -20.75 -0.71 -1.07
CA SER A 177 -21.57 -0.02 -0.08
C SER A 177 -20.81 0.17 1.23
N SER A 178 -20.09 -0.85 1.69
CA SER A 178 -19.27 -0.76 2.90
C SER A 178 -18.05 0.15 2.71
N PHE A 179 -17.41 0.14 1.53
CA PHE A 179 -16.32 1.07 1.22
C PHE A 179 -16.76 2.53 1.18
N ILE A 180 -17.92 2.83 0.57
CA ILE A 180 -18.43 4.20 0.49
C ILE A 180 -18.74 4.76 1.89
N LYS A 181 -19.21 3.92 2.81
CA LYS A 181 -19.39 4.24 4.24
C LYS A 181 -18.09 4.45 5.03
N LEU A 182 -16.94 4.12 4.44
CA LEU A 182 -15.68 4.54 5.03
C LEU A 182 -15.32 5.94 4.55
N LEU A 183 -15.59 6.26 3.29
CA LEU A 183 -15.19 7.53 2.67
C LEU A 183 -15.91 8.77 3.21
N ASP A 184 -17.11 8.62 3.74
CA ASP A 184 -17.93 9.69 4.33
C ASP A 184 -17.46 10.11 5.73
N ASN A 185 -16.76 9.23 6.46
CA ASN A 185 -16.12 9.55 7.74
C ASN A 185 -14.95 10.52 7.57
N TYR A 186 -14.22 10.39 6.46
CA TYR A 186 -13.04 11.20 6.19
C TYR A 186 -13.42 12.50 5.48
N GLN A 187 -13.84 13.49 6.25
CA GLN A 187 -13.92 14.89 5.83
C GLN A 187 -12.64 15.62 6.23
N ARG A 188 -12.12 16.43 5.30
CA ARG A 188 -10.82 17.12 5.35
C ARG A 188 -10.73 18.21 6.43
N THR A 189 -11.00 17.89 7.68
CA THR A 189 -10.75 18.79 8.80
C THR A 189 -9.35 18.49 9.35
N THR A 190 -8.33 18.87 8.59
CA THR A 190 -6.92 18.74 9.00
C THR A 190 -6.67 19.43 10.35
N GLY A 191 -5.91 18.80 11.24
CA GLY A 191 -5.41 19.43 12.48
C GLY A 191 -6.29 19.24 13.72
N LYS A 192 -7.20 18.26 13.73
CA LYS A 192 -7.79 17.71 14.96
C LYS A 192 -7.35 16.26 15.09
N GLU A 193 -7.00 15.85 16.30
CA GLU A 193 -6.77 14.43 16.63
C GLU A 193 -8.03 13.64 16.22
N GLU A 194 -7.88 12.68 15.30
CA GLU A 194 -8.99 11.86 14.85
C GLU A 194 -9.35 10.88 15.97
N GLU A 195 -10.41 11.19 16.71
CA GLU A 195 -11.03 10.22 17.61
C GLU A 195 -11.84 9.23 16.77
N VAL A 196 -11.30 8.03 16.57
CA VAL A 196 -12.04 6.94 15.92
C VAL A 196 -13.22 6.54 16.80
N THR A 197 -14.42 6.73 16.28
CA THR A 197 -15.68 6.39 16.93
C THR A 197 -15.96 4.89 16.85
N GLU A 198 -16.83 4.38 17.72
CA GLU A 198 -17.29 2.99 17.67
C GLU A 198 -18.01 2.66 16.35
N GLU A 199 -18.68 3.65 15.75
CA GLU A 199 -19.35 3.51 14.45
C GLU A 199 -18.32 3.32 13.33
N GLU A 200 -17.27 4.14 13.30
CA GLU A 200 -16.16 4.03 12.34
C GLU A 200 -15.43 2.69 12.47
N LEU A 201 -15.17 2.21 13.69
CA LEU A 201 -14.59 0.88 13.91
C LEU A 201 -15.50 -0.22 13.35
N GLN A 202 -16.81 -0.11 13.58
CA GLN A 202 -17.77 -1.08 13.08
C GLN A 202 -17.85 -1.09 11.55
N GLU A 203 -17.68 0.07 10.91
CA GLU A 203 -17.63 0.21 9.46
C GLU A 203 -16.35 -0.38 8.86
N GLN A 204 -15.20 -0.16 9.50
CA GLN A 204 -13.92 -0.79 9.12
C GLN A 204 -14.02 -2.31 9.19
N GLU A 205 -14.50 -2.85 10.30
CA GLU A 205 -14.71 -4.29 10.45
C GLU A 205 -15.68 -4.85 9.41
N ASN A 206 -16.78 -4.14 9.15
CA ASN A 206 -17.79 -4.56 8.19
C ASN A 206 -17.20 -4.60 6.76
N PHE A 207 -16.45 -3.58 6.37
CA PHE A 207 -15.77 -3.56 5.08
C PHE A 207 -14.78 -4.73 4.94
N LEU A 208 -13.90 -4.94 5.92
CA LEU A 208 -12.95 -6.06 5.90
C LEU A 208 -13.64 -7.43 5.85
N ARG A 209 -14.76 -7.59 6.54
CA ARG A 209 -15.59 -8.81 6.47
C ARG A 209 -16.21 -9.00 5.09
N GLU A 210 -16.71 -7.95 4.44
CA GLU A 210 -17.29 -8.06 3.09
C GLU A 210 -16.24 -8.40 2.04
N VAL A 211 -15.06 -7.75 2.07
CA VAL A 211 -14.00 -8.04 1.10
C VAL A 211 -13.45 -9.46 1.26
N MET A 212 -13.35 -9.99 2.50
CA MET A 212 -12.88 -11.36 2.74
C MET A 212 -13.84 -12.46 2.25
N LYS A 213 -15.11 -12.14 1.98
CA LYS A 213 -16.04 -13.10 1.36
C LYS A 213 -15.68 -13.38 -0.11
N THR A 214 -14.98 -12.46 -0.77
CA THR A 214 -14.67 -12.52 -2.20
C THR A 214 -13.66 -13.61 -2.54
N GLU A 215 -13.74 -14.15 -3.76
CA GLU A 215 -12.73 -15.09 -4.25
C GLU A 215 -11.34 -14.44 -4.31
N LEU A 216 -11.28 -13.16 -4.68
CA LEU A 216 -10.07 -12.37 -4.79
C LEU A 216 -9.28 -12.36 -3.47
N MET A 217 -9.92 -11.96 -2.36
CA MET A 217 -9.22 -11.89 -1.07
C MET A 217 -8.84 -13.27 -0.54
N LYS A 218 -9.63 -14.31 -0.81
CA LYS A 218 -9.28 -15.69 -0.49
C LYS A 218 -8.06 -16.19 -1.27
N LYS A 219 -7.93 -15.80 -2.55
CA LYS A 219 -6.73 -16.10 -3.35
C LYS A 219 -5.51 -15.40 -2.78
N LEU A 220 -5.62 -14.12 -2.43
CA LEU A 220 -4.52 -13.37 -1.81
C LEU A 220 -4.08 -14.02 -0.48
N PHE A 221 -5.04 -14.31 0.41
CA PHE A 221 -4.78 -15.00 1.68
C PHE A 221 -4.03 -16.33 1.46
N THR A 222 -4.52 -17.15 0.52
CA THR A 222 -3.91 -18.45 0.20
C THR A 222 -2.51 -18.30 -0.40
N PHE A 223 -2.30 -17.30 -1.26
CA PHE A 223 -1.01 -17.05 -1.90
C PHE A 223 0.06 -16.64 -0.90
N LEU A 224 -0.29 -15.79 0.07
CA LEU A 224 0.67 -15.27 1.04
C LEU A 224 1.22 -16.34 1.98
N GLN A 225 0.46 -17.42 2.25
CA GLN A 225 0.84 -18.57 3.10
C GLN A 225 1.48 -18.21 4.46
N ARG A 226 1.24 -16.99 4.95
CA ARG A 226 1.89 -16.43 6.14
C ARG A 226 1.00 -16.34 7.37
N TYR A 227 -0.31 -16.52 7.18
CA TYR A 227 -1.32 -16.39 8.22
C TYR A 227 -1.90 -17.76 8.56
N GLY A 228 -2.11 -18.02 9.85
CA GLY A 228 -2.73 -19.25 10.33
C GLY A 228 -4.26 -19.29 10.15
N SER A 229 -4.91 -18.13 9.98
CA SER A 229 -6.36 -18.02 9.80
C SER A 229 -6.79 -16.75 9.06
N GLU A 230 -8.00 -16.74 8.49
CA GLU A 230 -8.58 -15.52 7.91
C GLU A 230 -8.75 -14.41 8.96
N GLN A 231 -9.02 -14.76 10.22
CA GLN A 231 -9.15 -13.78 11.31
C GLN A 231 -7.83 -13.06 11.59
N GLU A 232 -6.70 -13.79 11.55
CA GLU A 232 -5.37 -13.21 11.68
C GLU A 232 -5.07 -12.27 10.50
N PHE A 233 -5.40 -12.68 9.27
CA PHE A 233 -5.23 -11.80 8.11
C PHE A 233 -6.11 -10.55 8.17
N ILE A 234 -7.36 -10.66 8.65
CA ILE A 234 -8.24 -9.51 8.88
C ILE A 234 -7.65 -8.56 9.91
N ALA A 235 -7.10 -9.08 11.02
CA ALA A 235 -6.46 -8.25 12.04
C ALA A 235 -5.26 -7.49 11.47
N ASP A 236 -4.42 -8.16 10.67
CA ASP A 236 -3.28 -7.52 10.00
C ASP A 236 -3.73 -6.50 8.93
N LEU A 237 -4.80 -6.77 8.18
CA LEU A 237 -5.41 -5.80 7.28
C LEU A 237 -5.93 -4.58 8.04
N GLN A 238 -6.54 -4.79 9.20
CA GLN A 238 -7.07 -3.71 10.03
C GLN A 238 -5.96 -2.79 10.52
N GLU A 239 -4.88 -3.35 11.07
CA GLU A 239 -3.71 -2.58 11.48
C GLU A 239 -3.04 -1.90 10.28
N MET A 240 -2.87 -2.60 9.16
CA MET A 240 -2.22 -2.07 7.96
C MET A 240 -2.98 -0.88 7.38
N TRP A 241 -4.30 -0.98 7.24
CA TRP A 241 -5.08 0.03 6.53
C TRP A 241 -5.66 1.11 7.44
N PHE A 242 -6.03 0.77 8.68
CA PHE A 242 -6.71 1.69 9.60
C PHE A 242 -5.90 2.00 10.86
N GLY A 243 -4.75 1.35 11.07
CA GLY A 243 -3.84 1.70 12.15
C GLY A 243 -3.27 3.10 11.99
N LEU A 244 -3.48 3.95 12.99
CA LEU A 244 -2.94 5.31 13.03
C LEU A 244 -1.43 5.27 13.32
N TYR A 245 -0.62 5.91 12.48
CA TYR A 245 0.82 6.03 12.69
C TYR A 245 1.27 7.49 12.77
N SER A 246 2.37 7.75 13.48
CA SER A 246 2.99 9.08 13.52
C SER A 246 4.11 9.18 12.49
N ARG A 247 4.14 10.25 11.69
CA ARG A 247 5.13 10.46 10.60
C ARG A 247 6.26 11.42 10.93
N GLY A 248 6.44 11.84 12.18
CA GLY A 248 7.64 12.58 12.60
C GLY A 248 7.49 13.51 13.78
N ASP A 249 6.29 14.05 14.06
CA ASP A 249 6.11 15.11 15.07
C ASP A 249 5.17 14.74 16.22
N GLY A 250 4.87 13.45 16.41
CA GLY A 250 4.09 12.95 17.55
C GLY A 250 2.56 13.00 17.36
N GLU A 251 2.06 13.65 16.31
CA GLU A 251 0.66 13.54 15.91
C GLU A 251 0.46 12.23 15.11
N ARG A 252 -0.59 11.47 15.49
CA ARG A 252 -1.03 10.23 14.84
C ARG A 252 -2.28 10.53 14.04
N ASP A 253 -2.11 11.13 12.87
CA ASP A 253 -3.17 11.84 12.17
C ASP A 253 -3.52 11.26 10.79
N SER A 254 -2.94 10.13 10.40
CA SER A 254 -3.29 9.48 9.13
C SER A 254 -3.16 7.96 9.15
N SER A 255 -4.03 7.32 8.37
CA SER A 255 -4.03 5.88 8.10
C SER A 255 -3.67 5.54 6.64
N GLY A 256 -3.36 4.27 6.37
CA GLY A 256 -3.09 3.81 4.99
C GLY A 256 -4.32 3.98 4.09
N PHE A 257 -5.51 3.80 4.67
CA PHE A 257 -6.78 3.98 4.00
C PHE A 257 -6.99 5.44 3.58
N GLU A 258 -6.75 6.38 4.49
CA GLU A 258 -6.84 7.81 4.16
C GLU A 258 -5.86 8.22 3.06
N HIS A 259 -4.60 7.78 3.19
CA HIS A 259 -3.59 8.14 2.22
C HIS A 259 -3.95 7.66 0.79
N ILE A 260 -4.35 6.40 0.64
CA ILE A 260 -4.59 5.83 -0.71
C ILE A 260 -6.00 6.13 -1.22
N PHE A 261 -7.03 5.83 -0.41
CA PHE A 261 -8.43 5.81 -0.85
C PHE A 261 -9.14 7.14 -0.63
N SER A 262 -9.08 7.72 0.57
CA SER A 262 -9.81 8.96 0.89
C SER A 262 -9.16 10.20 0.25
N GLY A 263 -7.83 10.25 0.32
CA GLY A 263 -7.01 11.41 -0.01
C GLY A 263 -6.52 12.16 1.21
N GLU A 264 -5.26 12.60 1.17
CA GLU A 264 -4.67 13.51 2.14
C GLU A 264 -4.03 14.71 1.44
N VAL A 265 -4.00 15.87 2.13
CA VAL A 265 -3.25 17.04 1.68
C VAL A 265 -2.03 17.24 2.56
N LYS A 266 -0.86 17.32 1.93
CA LYS A 266 0.43 17.50 2.59
C LYS A 266 1.17 18.65 1.94
N LYS A 267 1.67 19.59 2.77
CA LYS A 267 2.44 20.77 2.31
C LYS A 267 1.73 21.56 1.18
N GLY A 268 0.41 21.67 1.25
CA GLY A 268 -0.37 22.41 0.26
C GLY A 268 -0.55 21.72 -1.10
N LYS A 269 -0.28 20.41 -1.19
CA LYS A 269 -0.58 19.58 -2.36
C LYS A 269 -1.37 18.33 -1.96
N VAL A 270 -2.19 17.82 -2.87
CA VAL A 270 -2.83 16.51 -2.69
C VAL A 270 -1.76 15.43 -2.80
N SER A 271 -1.48 14.71 -1.71
CA SER A 271 -0.47 13.65 -1.70
C SER A 271 -1.09 12.29 -2.02
N GLY A 272 -2.28 12.03 -1.47
CA GLY A 272 -3.06 10.80 -1.66
C GLY A 272 -4.09 10.90 -2.78
N PHE A 273 -5.19 10.16 -2.65
CA PHE A 273 -6.39 10.26 -3.50
C PHE A 273 -6.22 9.60 -4.88
N HIS A 274 -6.32 8.27 -4.91
CA HIS A 274 -6.15 7.46 -6.12
C HIS A 274 -7.41 6.68 -6.52
N ASN A 275 -8.45 6.69 -5.68
CA ASN A 275 -9.62 5.86 -5.87
C ASN A 275 -10.70 6.50 -6.77
N TRP A 276 -11.15 5.75 -7.78
CA TRP A 276 -12.12 6.24 -8.77
C TRP A 276 -13.51 6.49 -8.19
N ILE A 277 -13.95 5.72 -7.19
CA ILE A 277 -15.26 5.89 -6.54
C ILE A 277 -15.25 7.20 -5.77
N ARG A 278 -14.20 7.45 -4.97
CA ARG A 278 -14.02 8.71 -4.23
C ARG A 278 -13.97 9.89 -5.19
N PHE A 279 -13.24 9.76 -6.30
CA PHE A 279 -13.16 10.81 -7.32
C PHE A 279 -14.52 11.11 -7.90
N TYR A 280 -15.25 10.09 -8.36
CA TYR A 280 -16.58 10.24 -8.93
C TYR A 280 -17.55 10.94 -7.97
N LEU A 281 -17.60 10.49 -6.71
CA LEU A 281 -18.51 11.05 -5.71
C LEU A 281 -18.20 12.52 -5.43
N LEU A 282 -16.92 12.90 -5.34
CA LEU A 282 -16.52 14.28 -5.10
C LEU A 282 -16.62 15.18 -6.33
N GLU A 283 -16.37 14.67 -7.53
CA GLU A 283 -16.60 15.39 -8.79
C GLU A 283 -18.09 15.71 -8.96
N LYS A 284 -18.96 14.73 -8.67
CA LYS A 284 -20.42 14.91 -8.68
C LYS A 284 -20.90 15.98 -7.69
N GLN A 285 -20.17 16.18 -6.59
CA GLN A 285 -20.45 17.21 -5.59
C GLN A 285 -19.80 18.57 -5.92
N GLY A 286 -18.99 18.66 -6.98
CA GLY A 286 -18.22 19.86 -7.33
C GLY A 286 -17.01 20.13 -6.42
N MET A 287 -16.59 19.14 -5.63
CA MET A 287 -15.43 19.23 -4.73
C MET A 287 -14.11 18.88 -5.42
N VAL A 288 -14.18 18.12 -6.51
CA VAL A 288 -13.06 17.80 -7.40
C VAL A 288 -13.30 18.46 -8.75
N ASN A 289 -12.26 19.12 -9.28
CA ASN A 289 -12.22 19.62 -10.64
C ASN A 289 -11.11 18.91 -11.42
N TYR A 290 -11.49 18.15 -12.46
CA TYR A 290 -10.58 17.43 -13.34
C TYR A 290 -9.92 18.38 -14.34
N PHE A 291 -8.58 18.38 -14.43
CA PHE A 291 -7.85 19.32 -15.29
C PHE A 291 -7.37 18.66 -16.60
N SER A 292 -6.82 17.46 -16.52
CA SER A 292 -6.27 16.72 -17.66
C SER A 292 -5.80 15.32 -17.24
N HIS A 293 -5.34 14.53 -18.21
CA HIS A 293 -4.59 13.31 -17.93
C HIS A 293 -3.23 13.33 -18.65
N ASN A 294 -2.17 12.81 -18.04
CA ASN A 294 -0.86 12.65 -18.71
C ASN A 294 -0.59 11.20 -19.14
N PHE A 295 -1.40 10.26 -18.67
CA PHE A 295 -1.34 8.86 -19.05
C PHE A 295 -2.74 8.32 -19.31
N ASN A 296 -2.87 7.54 -20.38
CA ASN A 296 -4.04 6.75 -20.70
C ASN A 296 -3.55 5.38 -21.17
N GLY A 297 -3.93 4.33 -20.45
CA GLY A 297 -3.52 2.97 -20.73
C GLY A 297 -3.70 2.61 -22.22
N PRO A 298 -2.71 1.99 -22.88
CA PRO A 298 -2.78 1.67 -24.31
C PRO A 298 -3.74 0.51 -24.64
N TRP A 299 -4.44 -0.05 -23.65
CA TRP A 299 -5.36 -1.17 -23.80
C TRP A 299 -6.79 -0.67 -24.06
N ASP A 300 -7.50 -1.40 -24.91
CA ASP A 300 -8.92 -1.20 -25.25
C ASP A 300 -9.86 -1.98 -24.33
N THR A 301 -9.30 -2.65 -23.32
CA THR A 301 -10.03 -3.48 -22.36
C THR A 301 -10.01 -2.87 -20.97
N TYR A 302 -11.10 -3.09 -20.24
CA TYR A 302 -11.33 -2.58 -18.90
C TYR A 302 -10.50 -3.35 -17.85
N PRO A 303 -10.05 -2.74 -16.73
CA PRO A 303 -10.24 -1.36 -16.28
C PRO A 303 -9.35 -0.37 -17.04
N ASP A 304 -9.82 0.87 -17.15
CA ASP A 304 -8.97 1.96 -17.63
C ASP A 304 -7.95 2.34 -16.55
N VAL A 305 -6.75 2.74 -16.96
CA VAL A 305 -5.74 3.31 -16.05
C VAL A 305 -5.39 4.69 -16.57
N LEU A 306 -5.68 5.71 -15.76
CA LEU A 306 -5.38 7.10 -16.10
C LEU A 306 -4.38 7.70 -15.10
N GLY A 307 -3.46 8.52 -15.61
CA GLY A 307 -2.68 9.45 -14.79
C GLY A 307 -3.37 10.81 -14.81
N LEU A 308 -3.95 11.23 -13.68
CA LEU A 308 -4.86 12.37 -13.58
C LEU A 308 -4.17 13.61 -13.00
N GLN A 309 -4.49 14.78 -13.54
CA GLN A 309 -4.34 16.10 -12.92
C GLN A 309 -5.70 16.58 -12.44
N PHE A 310 -5.79 17.06 -11.21
CA PHE A 310 -7.03 17.63 -10.69
C PHE A 310 -6.80 18.55 -9.49
N SER A 311 -7.78 19.41 -9.23
CA SER A 311 -7.91 20.14 -7.97
C SER A 311 -8.92 19.45 -7.07
N TRP A 312 -8.59 19.27 -5.80
CA TRP A 312 -9.51 18.83 -4.75
C TRP A 312 -9.53 19.89 -3.66
N ASP A 313 -10.70 20.53 -3.47
CA ASP A 313 -10.90 21.56 -2.44
C ASP A 313 -9.85 22.71 -2.49
N GLY A 314 -9.45 23.07 -3.72
CA GLY A 314 -8.45 24.12 -3.99
C GLY A 314 -6.99 23.66 -3.95
N PHE A 315 -6.72 22.37 -3.73
CA PHE A 315 -5.37 21.81 -3.68
C PHE A 315 -5.11 20.98 -4.92
N TYR A 316 -3.97 21.25 -5.55
CA TYR A 316 -3.61 20.60 -6.80
C TYR A 316 -2.98 19.23 -6.57
N LYS A 317 -3.36 18.26 -7.41
CA LYS A 317 -2.66 17.00 -7.63
C LYS A 317 -2.01 17.02 -9.01
N GLU A 318 -0.68 16.98 -9.02
CA GLU A 318 0.15 17.08 -10.22
C GLU A 318 0.12 15.81 -11.08
N VAL A 319 0.23 14.64 -10.44
CA VAL A 319 0.03 13.35 -11.10
C VAL A 319 -0.54 12.37 -10.08
N GLY A 320 -1.62 11.68 -10.45
CA GLY A 320 -2.15 10.53 -9.72
C GLY A 320 -2.65 9.45 -10.64
N SER A 321 -2.10 8.24 -10.55
CA SER A 321 -2.67 7.08 -11.22
C SER A 321 -3.95 6.64 -10.52
N ALA A 322 -4.97 6.27 -11.31
CA ALA A 322 -6.22 5.71 -10.82
C ALA A 322 -6.63 4.52 -11.71
N PHE A 323 -7.02 3.42 -11.07
CA PHE A 323 -7.76 2.34 -11.73
C PHE A 323 -9.22 2.74 -11.84
N ILE A 324 -9.74 2.88 -13.04
CA ILE A 324 -11.14 3.20 -13.25
C ILE A 324 -11.91 1.90 -13.39
N GLY A 325 -12.75 1.62 -12.39
CA GLY A 325 -13.72 0.53 -12.45
C GLY A 325 -13.40 -0.75 -11.72
N CYS A 326 -12.21 -0.86 -11.14
CA CYS A 326 -11.90 -1.95 -10.23
C CYS A 326 -12.83 -1.91 -9.01
N SER A 327 -13.07 -3.06 -8.41
CA SER A 327 -13.79 -3.10 -7.13
C SER A 327 -12.90 -2.64 -5.97
N PRO A 328 -13.48 -2.19 -4.85
CA PRO A 328 -12.71 -1.83 -3.65
C PRO A 328 -11.78 -2.96 -3.17
N GLU A 329 -12.24 -4.21 -3.22
CA GLU A 329 -11.43 -5.37 -2.82
C GLU A 329 -10.25 -5.65 -3.75
N PHE A 330 -10.33 -5.28 -5.04
CA PHE A 330 -9.20 -5.43 -5.95
C PHE A 330 -8.09 -4.45 -5.62
N GLU A 331 -8.40 -3.16 -5.47
CA GLU A 331 -7.41 -2.16 -5.07
C GLU A 331 -6.82 -2.50 -3.69
N LEU A 332 -7.67 -2.82 -2.70
CA LEU A 332 -7.23 -3.23 -1.36
C LEU A 332 -6.28 -4.44 -1.42
N GLY A 333 -6.66 -5.49 -2.17
CA GLY A 333 -5.89 -6.71 -2.28
C GLY A 333 -4.55 -6.50 -3.00
N LEU A 334 -4.56 -5.76 -4.12
CA LEU A 334 -3.35 -5.47 -4.89
C LEU A 334 -2.36 -4.63 -4.08
N TYR A 335 -2.84 -3.57 -3.41
CA TYR A 335 -1.98 -2.72 -2.59
C TYR A 335 -1.47 -3.46 -1.35
N THR A 336 -2.28 -4.31 -0.72
CA THR A 336 -1.85 -5.18 0.38
C THR A 336 -0.73 -6.11 -0.07
N LEU A 337 -0.87 -6.74 -1.23
CA LEU A 337 0.16 -7.59 -1.82
C LEU A 337 1.48 -6.82 -2.01
N CYS A 338 1.41 -5.63 -2.60
CA CYS A 338 2.58 -4.78 -2.83
C CYS A 338 3.28 -4.41 -1.51
N PHE A 339 2.50 -3.97 -0.51
CA PHE A 339 2.99 -3.60 0.82
C PHE A 339 3.73 -4.77 1.48
N ILE A 340 3.13 -5.96 1.46
CA ILE A 340 3.73 -7.17 2.04
C ILE A 340 4.97 -7.61 1.27
N ALA A 341 4.95 -7.55 -0.06
CA ALA A 341 6.06 -8.06 -0.87
C ALA A 341 7.29 -7.16 -0.86
N ARG A 342 7.13 -5.86 -0.58
CA ARG A 342 8.19 -4.85 -0.67
C ARG A 342 8.20 -3.90 0.55
N PRO A 343 8.42 -4.40 1.78
CA PRO A 343 8.47 -3.54 2.96
C PRO A 343 9.66 -2.57 2.89
N GLY A 344 9.42 -1.29 3.18
CA GLY A 344 10.47 -0.28 3.40
C GLY A 344 11.32 0.10 2.19
N ARG A 345 10.84 -0.11 0.97
CA ARG A 345 11.43 0.49 -0.24
C ARG A 345 10.60 1.71 -0.60
N GLU A 346 11.23 2.80 -1.06
CA GLU A 346 10.54 3.95 -1.68
C GLU A 346 10.50 3.80 -3.21
#